data_AF-A0A6H0WN74-F1
#
_entry.id   AF-A0A6H0WN74-F1
#
_cell.length_a   1.000
_cell.length_b   1.000
_cell.length_c   1.000
_cell.angle_alpha   90.00
_cell.angle_beta   90.00
_cell.angle_gamma   90.00
#
_symmetry.space_group_name_H-M   'P 1'
#
loop_
_entity.id
_entity.type
_entity.pdbx_description
1 polymer ?
#
loop_
_entity_poly.entity_id
_entity_poly.type
_entity_poly.pdbx_seq_one_letter_code
_entity_poly.pdbx_strand_id
1 'polypeptide(L)'
;MKLQTAQLFTILSEYQFFDWEDHENNKHLMMIGLPENTLEIKGFYQSFGFDSVENPFSNIKISKKQWVQMEDLFFPWVSPYLSTFGQTVVTPFLSNDWEGECDLDDIMDDEFAHAYKAYKAFLINNDLYVHGPALIETSRGYQIDHIGDFSILGRMAARNHRYLFFADEDKVFMFTDSLTLQMYCKDEEVLHQEKKKIKQMLHPDFLS
;
A
#
# COMPACT_ATOMS: atom_id res chain seq x y z
N MET A 1 5.28 6.06 14.48
CA MET A 1 4.65 6.80 15.60
C MET A 1 3.20 7.15 15.28
N LYS A 2 2.24 6.88 16.16
CA LYS A 2 0.83 7.28 15.93
C LYS A 2 0.65 8.79 15.88
N LEU A 3 -0.23 9.27 15.02
CA LEU A 3 -0.51 10.69 14.82
C LEU A 3 -1.94 11.01 15.21
N GLN A 4 -2.08 12.10 15.96
CA GLN A 4 -3.40 12.63 16.25
C GLN A 4 -4.05 13.19 14.98
N THR A 5 -5.37 13.10 14.87
CA THR A 5 -6.12 13.58 13.69
C THR A 5 -5.80 15.04 13.32
N ALA A 6 -5.66 15.93 14.31
CA ALA A 6 -5.26 17.32 14.05
C ALA A 6 -3.83 17.45 13.49
N GLN A 7 -2.89 16.64 14.01
CA GLN A 7 -1.52 16.58 13.51
C GLN A 7 -1.49 16.04 12.08
N LEU A 8 -2.25 14.97 11.82
CA LEU A 8 -2.42 14.43 10.48
C LEU A 8 -2.92 15.52 9.52
N PHE A 9 -4.01 16.23 9.84
CA PHE A 9 -4.53 17.28 8.96
C PHE A 9 -3.53 18.42 8.70
N THR A 10 -2.68 18.75 9.67
CA THR A 10 -1.60 19.74 9.47
C THR A 10 -0.53 19.21 8.51
N ILE A 11 -0.20 17.92 8.55
CA ILE A 11 0.74 17.33 7.58
C ILE A 11 0.09 17.27 6.20
N LEU A 12 -1.17 16.82 6.13
CA LEU A 12 -1.90 16.69 4.87
C LEU A 12 -2.15 18.04 4.18
N SER A 13 -2.18 19.15 4.91
CA SER A 13 -2.33 20.47 4.29
C SER A 13 -1.19 20.87 3.37
N GLU A 14 -0.02 20.23 3.47
CA GLU A 14 1.09 20.47 2.55
C GLU A 14 0.92 19.76 1.19
N TYR A 15 0.00 18.80 1.10
CA TYR A 15 -0.24 17.97 -0.08
C TYR A 15 -1.39 18.49 -0.96
N GLN A 16 -1.49 19.81 -1.15
CA GLN A 16 -2.57 20.45 -1.94
C GLN A 16 -2.62 20.02 -3.42
N PHE A 17 -1.57 19.36 -3.92
CA PHE A 17 -1.53 18.82 -5.28
C PHE A 17 -2.31 17.50 -5.44
N PHE A 18 -2.66 16.85 -4.32
CA PHE A 18 -3.33 15.57 -4.29
C PHE A 18 -4.79 15.71 -3.89
N ASP A 19 -5.69 15.41 -4.81
CA ASP A 19 -7.11 15.22 -4.58
C ASP A 19 -7.37 13.79 -4.10
N TRP A 20 -7.73 13.69 -2.84
CA TRP A 20 -7.97 12.45 -2.12
C TRP A 20 -9.46 12.11 -2.08
N GLU A 21 -10.34 13.03 -2.48
CA GLU A 21 -11.77 12.79 -2.67
C GLU A 21 -12.04 12.28 -4.10
N ASP A 22 -11.40 12.90 -5.10
CA ASP A 22 -11.51 12.55 -6.50
C ASP A 22 -10.13 12.30 -7.12
N HIS A 23 -9.66 11.07 -6.94
CA HIS A 23 -8.34 10.64 -7.38
C HIS A 23 -8.14 10.65 -8.90
N GLU A 24 -9.22 10.75 -9.69
CA GLU A 24 -9.15 10.87 -11.15
C GLU A 24 -8.62 12.24 -11.60
N ASN A 25 -8.74 13.27 -10.76
CA ASN A 25 -8.23 14.62 -11.05
C ASN A 25 -6.72 14.76 -10.84
N ASN A 26 -6.09 13.78 -10.18
CA ASN A 26 -4.68 13.83 -9.86
C ASN A 26 -3.81 13.73 -11.12
N LYS A 27 -2.76 14.56 -11.15
CA LYS A 27 -1.79 14.61 -12.26
C LYS A 27 -0.48 13.97 -11.86
N HIS A 28 0.42 13.86 -12.84
CA HIS A 28 1.79 13.39 -12.65
C HIS A 28 1.86 12.01 -11.99
N LEU A 29 1.03 11.10 -12.50
CA LEU A 29 0.92 9.72 -12.06
C LEU A 29 2.02 8.86 -12.67
N MET A 30 2.52 7.92 -11.89
CA MET A 30 3.20 6.74 -12.38
C MET A 30 2.73 5.50 -11.63
N MET A 31 2.71 4.38 -12.33
CA MET A 31 2.47 3.08 -11.75
C MET A 31 3.61 2.15 -12.12
N ILE A 32 4.12 1.42 -11.14
CA ILE A 32 5.20 0.45 -11.34
C ILE A 32 4.80 -0.92 -10.81
N GLY A 33 5.16 -1.92 -11.59
CA GLY A 33 5.06 -3.33 -11.22
C GLY A 33 6.43 -3.99 -11.21
N LEU A 34 6.50 -5.10 -10.48
CA LEU A 34 7.59 -6.05 -10.59
C LEU A 34 7.65 -6.60 -12.04
N PRO A 35 8.84 -6.77 -12.65
CA PRO A 35 8.93 -7.21 -14.03
C PRO A 35 8.16 -8.51 -14.31
N GLU A 36 7.34 -8.53 -15.36
CA GLU A 36 6.38 -9.63 -15.63
C GLU A 36 7.07 -11.00 -15.74
N ASN A 37 8.29 -11.02 -16.28
CA ASN A 37 9.14 -12.22 -16.37
C ASN A 37 9.50 -12.83 -15.01
N THR A 38 9.37 -12.07 -13.92
CA THR A 38 9.72 -12.50 -12.56
C THR A 38 8.51 -13.05 -11.80
N LEU A 39 7.27 -12.71 -12.22
CA LEU A 39 6.03 -13.17 -11.58
C LEU A 39 5.59 -14.57 -12.01
N GLU A 40 6.17 -15.12 -13.09
CA GLU A 40 5.82 -16.42 -13.68
C GLU A 40 4.32 -16.58 -14.09
N ILE A 41 3.54 -15.49 -14.01
CA ILE A 41 2.12 -15.43 -14.38
C ILE A 41 1.97 -14.45 -15.54
N LYS A 42 1.78 -15.01 -16.73
CA LYS A 42 1.57 -14.23 -17.95
C LYS A 42 0.27 -13.42 -17.87
N GLY A 43 0.37 -12.14 -18.21
CA GLY A 43 -0.76 -11.21 -18.23
C GLY A 43 -1.23 -10.80 -16.83
N PHE A 44 -0.42 -10.97 -15.78
CA PHE A 44 -0.84 -10.66 -14.40
C PHE A 44 -1.40 -9.24 -14.25
N TYR A 45 -0.77 -8.23 -14.82
CA TYR A 45 -1.26 -6.84 -14.77
C TYR A 45 -2.52 -6.58 -15.60
N GLN A 46 -3.03 -7.58 -16.31
CA GLN A 46 -4.33 -7.58 -17.00
C GLN A 46 -5.38 -8.39 -16.21
N SER A 47 -5.03 -8.93 -15.05
CA SER A 47 -5.93 -9.63 -14.14
C SER A 47 -6.73 -8.65 -13.27
N PHE A 48 -7.64 -9.19 -12.45
CA PHE A 48 -8.33 -8.44 -11.40
C PHE A 48 -7.52 -8.39 -10.09
N GLY A 49 -6.19 -8.51 -10.16
CA GLY A 49 -5.33 -8.49 -8.98
C GLY A 49 -5.73 -9.55 -7.95
N PHE A 50 -5.87 -9.15 -6.68
CA PHE A 50 -6.26 -10.01 -5.58
C PHE A 50 -7.64 -10.65 -5.75
N ASP A 51 -8.58 -9.99 -6.44
CA ASP A 51 -9.90 -10.56 -6.72
C ASP A 51 -9.82 -11.78 -7.66
N SER A 52 -8.66 -12.06 -8.26
CA SER A 52 -8.40 -13.29 -9.01
C SER A 52 -7.99 -14.48 -8.13
N VAL A 53 -7.68 -14.26 -6.85
CA VAL A 53 -7.23 -15.31 -5.93
C VAL A 53 -8.38 -16.24 -5.58
N GLU A 54 -8.20 -17.54 -5.87
CA GLU A 54 -9.22 -18.59 -5.71
C GLU A 54 -10.56 -18.29 -6.42
N ASN A 55 -10.56 -17.35 -7.38
CA ASN A 55 -11.76 -16.97 -8.10
C ASN A 55 -11.96 -17.88 -9.33
N PRO A 56 -12.98 -18.75 -9.35
CA PRO A 56 -13.21 -19.67 -10.46
C PRO A 56 -13.64 -18.97 -11.75
N PHE A 57 -14.05 -17.69 -11.67
CA PHE A 57 -14.49 -16.87 -12.81
C PHE A 57 -13.39 -15.97 -13.37
N SER A 58 -12.22 -15.89 -12.74
CA SER A 58 -11.10 -15.12 -13.29
C SER A 58 -10.43 -15.87 -14.45
N ASN A 59 -10.06 -15.13 -15.49
CA ASN A 59 -9.28 -15.66 -16.62
C ASN A 59 -7.88 -16.09 -16.20
N ILE A 60 -7.31 -15.42 -15.19
CA ILE A 60 -6.00 -15.71 -14.63
C ILE A 60 -6.23 -16.33 -13.26
N LYS A 61 -5.88 -17.61 -13.13
CA LYS A 61 -6.08 -18.35 -11.88
C LYS A 61 -4.87 -18.19 -10.99
N ILE A 62 -5.09 -17.62 -9.81
CA ILE A 62 -4.05 -17.43 -8.79
C ILE A 62 -4.51 -18.18 -7.55
N SER A 63 -3.68 -19.08 -7.03
CA SER A 63 -3.93 -19.69 -5.73
C SER A 63 -3.44 -18.79 -4.60
N LYS A 64 -3.97 -18.98 -3.37
CA LYS A 64 -3.47 -18.23 -2.19
C LYS A 64 -1.95 -18.38 -2.00
N LYS A 65 -1.43 -19.60 -2.22
CA LYS A 65 0.02 -19.87 -2.14
C LYS A 65 0.82 -19.06 -3.16
N GLN A 66 0.35 -19.01 -4.40
CA GLN A 66 1.00 -18.19 -5.44
C GLN A 66 0.94 -16.71 -5.09
N TRP A 67 -0.18 -16.23 -4.58
CA TRP A 67 -0.32 -14.85 -4.14
C TRP A 67 0.71 -14.48 -3.07
N VAL A 68 0.84 -15.30 -2.02
CA VAL A 68 1.85 -15.10 -0.97
C VAL A 68 3.27 -15.08 -1.55
N GLN A 69 3.58 -15.97 -2.49
CA GLN A 69 4.88 -15.97 -3.18
C GLN A 69 5.13 -14.67 -3.97
N MET A 70 4.10 -14.12 -4.61
CA MET A 70 4.21 -12.86 -5.34
C MET A 70 4.42 -11.67 -4.39
N GLU A 71 3.72 -11.64 -3.25
CA GLU A 71 3.98 -10.64 -2.21
C GLU A 71 5.43 -10.74 -1.67
N ASP A 72 5.91 -11.97 -1.46
CA ASP A 72 7.27 -12.25 -0.99
C ASP A 72 8.36 -11.87 -2.02
N LEU A 73 8.00 -11.70 -3.29
CA LEU A 73 8.87 -11.11 -4.31
C LEU A 73 8.73 -9.58 -4.35
N PHE A 74 7.50 -9.08 -4.35
CA PHE A 74 7.17 -7.68 -4.56
C PHE A 74 7.68 -6.76 -3.45
N PHE A 75 7.38 -7.05 -2.18
CA PHE A 75 7.74 -6.15 -1.09
C PHE A 75 9.25 -6.03 -0.88
N PRO A 76 10.04 -7.11 -0.92
CA PRO A 76 11.49 -7.00 -0.91
C PRO A 76 12.05 -6.27 -2.12
N TRP A 77 11.45 -6.44 -3.30
CA TRP A 77 11.87 -5.74 -4.52
C TRP A 77 11.67 -4.22 -4.43
N VAL A 78 10.53 -3.73 -3.94
CA VAL A 78 10.26 -2.28 -3.84
C VAL A 78 10.92 -1.62 -2.63
N SER A 79 11.27 -2.40 -1.60
CA SER A 79 11.83 -1.91 -0.33
C SER A 79 13.06 -0.98 -0.48
N PRO A 80 14.05 -1.23 -1.35
CA PRO A 80 15.18 -0.33 -1.52
C PRO A 80 14.75 1.07 -1.93
N TYR A 81 13.74 1.20 -2.79
CA TYR A 81 13.21 2.49 -3.20
C TYR A 81 12.51 3.21 -2.04
N LEU A 82 11.63 2.52 -1.32
CA LEU A 82 10.91 3.08 -0.16
C LEU A 82 11.87 3.54 0.95
N SER A 83 13.01 2.86 1.11
CA SER A 83 14.05 3.23 2.09
C SER A 83 14.71 4.58 1.84
N THR A 84 14.45 5.20 0.69
CA THR A 84 15.00 6.49 0.33
C THR A 84 14.12 7.67 0.74
N PHE A 85 12.90 7.42 1.24
CA PHE A 85 12.01 8.46 1.73
C PHE A 85 12.50 8.95 3.10
N GLY A 86 12.50 10.26 3.29
CA GLY A 86 12.94 10.88 4.53
C GLY A 86 11.86 10.79 5.61
N GLN A 87 10.66 11.26 5.29
CA GLN A 87 9.49 11.13 6.16
C GLN A 87 8.33 10.52 5.39
N THR A 88 7.61 9.59 6.01
CA THR A 88 6.39 9.04 5.42
C THR A 88 5.31 8.88 6.48
N VAL A 89 4.14 9.41 6.16
CA VAL A 89 2.92 9.25 6.96
C VAL A 89 1.93 8.41 6.18
N VAL A 90 1.31 7.44 6.84
CA VAL A 90 0.26 6.60 6.28
C VAL A 90 -1.06 6.86 7.00
N THR A 91 -2.15 6.83 6.24
CA THR A 91 -3.53 6.85 6.75
C THR A 91 -4.38 5.89 5.90
N PRO A 92 -5.34 5.16 6.49
CA PRO A 92 -6.44 4.58 5.72
C PRO A 92 -7.19 5.68 4.98
N PHE A 93 -7.89 5.32 3.89
CA PHE A 93 -8.88 6.22 3.28
C PHE A 93 -9.92 6.64 4.33
N LEU A 94 -10.51 7.83 4.21
CA LEU A 94 -11.49 8.33 5.18
C LEU A 94 -12.70 7.41 5.37
N SER A 95 -13.10 6.73 4.30
CA SER A 95 -14.20 5.77 4.31
C SER A 95 -13.89 4.50 5.10
N ASN A 96 -12.63 4.28 5.49
CA ASN A 96 -12.14 3.03 6.04
C ASN A 96 -11.58 3.22 7.45
N ASP A 97 -11.59 2.16 8.24
CA ASP A 97 -10.85 2.03 9.50
C ASP A 97 -9.56 1.21 9.30
N TRP A 98 -8.69 1.23 10.30
CA TRP A 98 -7.43 0.47 10.25
C TRP A 98 -7.67 -1.04 10.16
N GLU A 99 -8.61 -1.61 10.91
CA GLU A 99 -8.82 -3.07 10.91
C GLU A 99 -9.41 -3.58 9.57
N GLY A 100 -10.00 -2.71 8.76
CA GLY A 100 -10.78 -3.12 7.58
C GLY A 100 -12.04 -3.89 7.99
N GLU A 101 -12.55 -4.76 7.11
CA GLU A 101 -13.77 -5.56 7.35
C GLU A 101 -13.49 -7.01 7.83
N CYS A 102 -12.23 -7.42 7.96
CA CYS A 102 -11.89 -8.81 8.26
C CYS A 102 -11.64 -9.04 9.76
N ASP A 103 -12.42 -9.92 10.37
CA ASP A 103 -12.11 -10.44 11.71
C ASP A 103 -10.96 -11.46 11.62
N LEU A 104 -9.98 -11.36 12.52
CA LEU A 104 -8.86 -12.31 12.55
C LEU A 104 -9.26 -13.72 12.95
N ASP A 105 -10.39 -13.86 13.63
CA ASP A 105 -10.92 -15.17 14.00
C ASP A 105 -11.40 -15.96 12.76
N ASP A 106 -11.71 -15.27 11.65
CA ASP A 106 -12.19 -15.89 10.41
C ASP A 106 -11.07 -16.52 9.55
N ILE A 107 -9.81 -16.24 9.86
CA ILE A 107 -8.66 -16.53 8.98
C ILE A 107 -7.53 -17.30 9.70
N MET A 108 -7.76 -17.83 10.89
CA MET A 108 -6.70 -18.45 11.72
C MET A 108 -5.98 -19.64 11.05
N ASP A 109 -6.68 -20.37 10.17
CA ASP A 109 -6.16 -21.54 9.43
C ASP A 109 -5.93 -21.25 7.93
N ASP A 110 -5.95 -19.97 7.53
CA ASP A 110 -5.74 -19.51 6.15
C ASP A 110 -4.24 -19.35 5.83
N GLU A 111 -3.80 -19.58 4.60
CA GLU A 111 -2.45 -19.23 4.12
C GLU A 111 -2.09 -17.76 4.38
N PHE A 112 -3.10 -16.89 4.51
CA PHE A 112 -2.94 -15.48 4.85
C PHE A 112 -2.75 -15.18 6.34
N ALA A 113 -3.01 -16.15 7.23
CA ALA A 113 -3.06 -15.96 8.68
C ALA A 113 -1.81 -15.29 9.24
N HIS A 114 -0.62 -15.64 8.74
CA HIS A 114 0.64 -15.09 9.23
C HIS A 114 0.74 -13.57 8.96
N ALA A 115 0.39 -13.14 7.75
CA ALA A 115 0.42 -11.72 7.39
C ALA A 115 -0.59 -10.91 8.20
N TYR A 116 -1.80 -11.45 8.40
CA TYR A 116 -2.81 -10.81 9.23
C TYR A 116 -2.42 -10.76 10.72
N LYS A 117 -1.81 -11.82 11.27
CA LYS A 117 -1.28 -11.80 12.65
C LYS A 117 -0.21 -10.73 12.82
N ALA A 118 0.71 -10.61 11.87
CA ALA A 118 1.71 -9.54 11.86
C ALA A 118 1.05 -8.16 11.77
N TYR A 119 0.01 -8.02 10.95
CA TYR A 119 -0.75 -6.78 10.82
C TYR A 119 -1.49 -6.39 12.11
N LYS A 120 -2.23 -7.32 12.73
CA LYS A 120 -2.91 -7.07 14.01
C LYS A 120 -1.92 -6.68 15.10
N ALA A 121 -0.78 -7.38 15.17
CA ALA A 121 0.28 -7.05 16.10
C ALA A 121 0.84 -5.63 15.83
N PHE A 122 1.05 -5.27 14.57
CA PHE A 122 1.46 -3.91 14.19
C PHE A 122 0.44 -2.87 14.67
N LEU A 123 -0.86 -3.07 14.43
CA LEU A 123 -1.87 -2.10 14.85
C LEU A 123 -1.95 -1.95 16.38
N ILE A 124 -1.95 -3.07 17.11
CA ILE A 124 -2.01 -3.08 18.59
C ILE A 124 -0.76 -2.39 19.17
N ASN A 125 0.43 -2.77 18.71
CA ASN A 125 1.69 -2.25 19.25
C ASN A 125 1.88 -0.75 18.97
N ASN A 126 1.18 -0.21 17.98
CA ASN A 126 1.23 1.21 17.61
C ASN A 126 -0.01 2.00 18.06
N ASP A 127 -0.88 1.42 18.89
CA ASP A 127 -2.16 1.98 19.35
C ASP A 127 -3.04 2.51 18.18
N LEU A 128 -3.01 1.83 17.04
CA LEU A 128 -3.88 2.08 15.89
C LEU A 128 -5.15 1.22 15.93
N TYR A 129 -5.26 0.39 16.97
CA TYR A 129 -6.37 -0.52 17.21
C TYR A 129 -6.82 -0.44 18.67
N VAL A 130 -8.13 -0.55 18.90
CA VAL A 130 -8.74 -0.58 20.23
C VAL A 130 -9.55 -1.85 20.36
N HIS A 131 -9.31 -2.61 21.44
CA HIS A 131 -10.10 -3.80 21.78
C HIS A 131 -11.50 -3.41 22.26
N GLY A 132 -12.41 -3.11 21.34
CA GLY A 132 -13.83 -2.84 21.62
C GLY A 132 -14.45 -1.75 20.74
N PRO A 133 -15.77 -1.55 20.83
CA PRO A 133 -16.44 -0.48 20.11
C PRO A 133 -15.94 0.88 20.62
N ALA A 134 -15.04 1.48 19.86
CA ALA A 134 -14.47 2.78 20.14
C ALA A 134 -14.51 3.63 18.87
N LEU A 135 -14.96 4.88 19.03
CA LEU A 135 -14.76 5.90 18.01
C LEU A 135 -13.25 6.19 17.97
N ILE A 136 -12.51 5.63 17.01
CA ILE A 136 -11.09 5.96 16.80
C ILE A 136 -11.01 7.32 16.08
N GLU A 137 -11.56 8.36 16.71
CA GLU A 137 -11.59 9.71 16.14
C GLU A 137 -10.24 10.42 16.27
N THR A 138 -9.39 9.99 17.19
CA THR A 138 -8.16 10.72 17.52
C THR A 138 -6.92 10.18 16.85
N SER A 139 -6.94 8.99 16.23
CA SER A 139 -5.72 8.36 15.67
C SER A 139 -5.98 7.84 14.25
N ARG A 140 -5.82 8.72 13.28
CA ARG A 140 -6.05 8.42 11.86
C ARG A 140 -4.77 8.24 11.05
N GLY A 141 -3.62 8.63 11.61
CA GLY A 141 -2.34 8.59 10.92
C GLY A 141 -1.28 7.81 11.68
N TYR A 142 -0.31 7.30 10.96
CA TYR A 142 0.90 6.69 11.50
C TYR A 142 2.11 7.18 10.71
N GLN A 143 3.14 7.66 11.41
CA GLN A 143 4.44 7.92 10.83
C GLN A 143 5.22 6.61 10.72
N ILE A 144 5.67 6.28 9.51
CA ILE A 144 6.48 5.11 9.23
C ILE A 144 7.89 5.34 9.78
N ASP A 145 8.28 4.55 10.77
CA ASP A 145 9.61 4.63 11.40
C ASP A 145 10.50 3.44 11.00
N HIS A 146 9.90 2.36 10.47
CA HIS A 146 10.60 1.15 10.08
C HIS A 146 10.22 0.70 8.68
N ILE A 147 11.22 0.30 7.89
CA ILE A 147 11.01 -0.17 6.51
C ILE A 147 10.06 -1.38 6.43
N GLY A 148 10.03 -2.21 7.48
CA GLY A 148 9.14 -3.37 7.59
C GLY A 148 7.66 -2.99 7.63
N ASP A 149 7.32 -1.79 8.09
CA ASP A 149 5.94 -1.31 8.21
C ASP A 149 5.29 -1.22 6.83
N PHE A 150 6.06 -0.83 5.79
CA PHE A 150 5.58 -0.83 4.41
C PHE A 150 5.15 -2.21 3.92
N SER A 151 5.88 -3.27 4.28
CA SER A 151 5.49 -4.62 3.87
C SER A 151 4.26 -5.09 4.62
N ILE A 152 4.15 -4.78 5.92
CA ILE A 152 3.00 -5.15 6.73
C ILE A 152 1.72 -4.48 6.17
N LEU A 153 1.75 -3.16 5.99
CA LEU A 153 0.62 -2.39 5.48
C LEU A 153 0.35 -2.68 4.00
N GLY A 154 1.41 -2.78 3.20
CA GLY A 154 1.31 -3.03 1.77
C GLY A 154 0.68 -4.38 1.45
N ARG A 155 0.93 -5.44 2.24
CA ARG A 155 0.25 -6.73 2.07
C ARG A 155 -1.24 -6.62 2.30
N MET A 156 -1.68 -5.82 3.26
CA MET A 156 -3.11 -5.58 3.46
C MET A 156 -3.69 -4.74 2.33
N ALA A 157 -2.92 -3.75 1.83
CA ALA A 157 -3.31 -2.95 0.67
C ALA A 157 -3.51 -3.75 -0.60
N ALA A 158 -2.61 -4.68 -0.86
CA ALA A 158 -2.72 -5.62 -1.95
C ALA A 158 -3.90 -6.59 -1.78
N ARG A 159 -4.57 -6.59 -0.62
CA ARG A 159 -5.76 -7.37 -0.30
C ARG A 159 -6.96 -6.46 0.00
N ASN A 160 -7.08 -5.39 -0.79
CA ASN A 160 -8.18 -4.43 -0.77
C ASN A 160 -8.28 -3.48 0.44
N HIS A 161 -7.29 -3.44 1.35
CA HIS A 161 -7.26 -2.42 2.41
C HIS A 161 -6.63 -1.11 1.92
N ARG A 162 -7.43 -0.12 1.58
CA ARG A 162 -6.90 1.10 0.94
C ARG A 162 -6.17 2.01 1.94
N TYR A 163 -4.86 2.20 1.72
CA TYR A 163 -4.01 3.16 2.45
C TYR A 163 -3.38 4.17 1.50
N LEU A 164 -3.19 5.40 2.01
CA LEU A 164 -2.43 6.47 1.37
C LEU A 164 -1.16 6.73 2.16
N PHE A 165 -0.04 6.79 1.45
CA PHE A 165 1.27 7.11 1.99
C PHE A 165 1.72 8.47 1.46
N PHE A 166 1.94 9.41 2.37
CA PHE A 166 2.37 10.77 2.12
C PHE A 166 3.85 10.86 2.44
N ALA A 167 4.69 11.11 1.43
CA ALA A 167 6.14 11.11 1.56
C ALA A 167 6.74 12.45 1.14
N ASP A 168 7.72 12.90 1.92
CA ASP A 168 8.63 14.02 1.59
C ASP A 168 7.96 15.33 1.09
N GLU A 169 6.69 15.55 1.43
CA GLU A 169 5.87 16.71 1.03
C GLU A 169 5.65 16.88 -0.49
N ASP A 170 6.07 15.91 -1.31
CA ASP A 170 6.04 16.00 -2.77
C ASP A 170 5.50 14.75 -3.47
N LYS A 171 5.19 13.70 -2.70
CA LYS A 171 4.74 12.40 -3.20
C LYS A 171 3.60 11.85 -2.37
N VAL A 172 2.58 11.32 -3.04
CA VAL A 172 1.56 10.46 -2.45
C VAL A 172 1.55 9.14 -3.18
N PHE A 173 1.61 8.02 -2.48
CA PHE A 173 1.59 6.70 -3.11
C PHE A 173 0.68 5.72 -2.38
N MET A 174 0.34 4.65 -3.09
CA MET A 174 -0.45 3.53 -2.58
C MET A 174 0.04 2.22 -3.21
N PHE A 175 -0.21 1.12 -2.52
CA PHE A 175 -0.12 -0.21 -3.11
C PHE A 175 -1.51 -0.64 -3.57
N THR A 176 -1.58 -1.25 -4.75
CA THR A 176 -2.85 -1.71 -5.33
C THR A 176 -3.06 -3.20 -5.10
N ASP A 177 -4.29 -3.64 -5.32
CA ASP A 177 -4.68 -5.06 -5.38
C ASP A 177 -3.98 -5.85 -6.50
N SER A 178 -3.22 -5.19 -7.37
CA SER A 178 -2.49 -5.80 -8.48
C SER A 178 -0.99 -5.86 -8.20
N LEU A 179 -0.58 -5.75 -6.93
CA LEU A 179 0.83 -5.69 -6.52
C LEU A 179 1.61 -4.64 -7.32
N THR A 180 1.04 -3.45 -7.44
CA THR A 180 1.71 -2.29 -8.04
C THR A 180 1.91 -1.20 -6.99
N LEU A 181 2.94 -0.39 -7.19
CA LEU A 181 3.09 0.89 -6.50
C LEU A 181 2.58 1.98 -7.45
N GLN A 182 1.53 2.67 -7.04
CA GLN A 182 0.97 3.82 -7.74
C GLN A 182 1.37 5.08 -6.99
N MET A 183 1.99 6.04 -7.69
CA MET A 183 2.50 7.28 -7.11
C MET A 183 2.04 8.50 -7.89
N TYR A 184 1.64 9.51 -7.15
CA TYR A 184 1.31 10.85 -7.60
C TYR A 184 2.39 11.80 -7.12
N CYS A 185 3.00 12.52 -8.04
CA CYS A 185 4.02 13.51 -7.75
C CYS A 185 3.43 14.92 -7.77
N LYS A 186 4.03 15.82 -6.99
CA LYS A 186 3.64 17.24 -6.92
C LYS A 186 3.61 17.93 -8.28
N ASP A 187 4.58 17.62 -9.12
CA ASP A 187 4.74 18.18 -10.45
C ASP A 187 5.52 17.24 -11.38
N GLU A 188 5.67 17.66 -12.65
CA GLU A 188 6.36 16.89 -13.68
C GLU A 188 7.87 16.74 -13.40
N GLU A 189 8.48 17.69 -12.71
CA GLU A 189 9.90 17.62 -12.37
C GLU A 189 10.15 16.50 -11.35
N VAL A 190 9.36 16.47 -10.28
CA VAL A 190 9.39 15.41 -9.27
C VAL A 190 9.12 14.06 -9.92
N LEU A 191 8.10 13.96 -10.79
CA LEU A 191 7.82 12.72 -11.54
C LEU A 191 9.01 12.23 -12.35
N HIS A 192 9.69 13.12 -13.07
CA HIS A 192 10.85 12.76 -13.88
C HIS A 192 12.03 12.27 -13.02
N GLN A 193 12.29 12.95 -11.90
CA GLN A 193 13.34 12.58 -10.96
C GLN A 193 13.07 11.20 -10.34
N GLU A 194 11.84 10.94 -9.92
CA GLU A 194 11.44 9.67 -9.33
C GLU A 194 11.47 8.52 -10.35
N LYS A 195 10.98 8.74 -11.58
CA LYS A 195 11.10 7.75 -12.67
C LYS A 195 12.56 7.35 -12.92
N LYS A 196 13.48 8.31 -12.90
CA LYS A 196 14.92 8.05 -13.06
C LYS A 196 15.47 7.24 -11.89
N LYS A 197 15.13 7.61 -10.66
CA LYS A 197 15.55 6.93 -9.42
C LYS A 197 15.07 5.49 -9.39
N ILE A 198 13.77 5.26 -9.62
CA ILE A 198 13.17 3.94 -9.69
C ILE A 198 13.82 3.09 -10.78
N LYS A 199 14.03 3.64 -11.99
CA LYS A 199 14.66 2.90 -13.08
C LYS A 199 16.08 2.44 -12.75
N GLN A 200 16.82 3.24 -11.98
CA GLN A 200 18.17 2.90 -11.54
C GLN A 200 18.19 1.85 -10.42
N MET A 201 17.19 1.85 -9.55
CA MET A 201 17.16 0.99 -8.36
C MET A 201 16.45 -0.34 -8.59
N LEU A 202 15.33 -0.32 -9.31
CA LEU A 202 14.37 -1.42 -9.35
C LEU A 202 14.25 -2.10 -10.71
N HIS A 203 14.64 -1.41 -11.80
CA HIS A 203 14.40 -1.86 -13.18
C HIS A 203 12.96 -2.36 -13.40
N PRO A 204 11.93 -1.53 -13.13
CA PRO A 204 10.54 -1.97 -13.12
C PRO A 204 9.96 -2.11 -14.54
N ASP A 205 8.77 -2.70 -14.60
CA ASP A 205 7.82 -2.41 -15.67
C ASP A 205 7.03 -1.14 -15.29
N PHE A 206 7.13 -0.10 -16.12
CA PHE A 206 6.27 1.09 -16.01
C PHE A 206 4.94 0.78 -16.66
N LEU A 207 3.87 0.90 -15.89
CA LEU A 207 2.50 0.63 -16.33
C LEU A 207 1.84 1.94 -16.77
N SER A 208 1.04 1.86 -17.83
CA SER A 208 0.36 2.99 -18.48
C SER A 208 -1.06 3.19 -17.95
#